data_AF-A0A2R8BWQ0-F1
#
_entry.id   AF-A0A2R8BWQ0-F1
#
_cell.length_a   1.000
_cell.length_b   1.000
_cell.length_c   1.000
_cell.angle_alpha   90.00
_cell.angle_beta   90.00
_cell.angle_gamma   90.00
#
_symmetry.space_group_name_H-M   'P 1'
#
loop_
_entity.id
_entity.type
_entity.pdbx_description
1 polymer ?
#
loop_
_entity_poly.entity_id
_entity_poly.type
_entity_poly.pdbx_seq_one_letter_code
_entity_poly.pdbx_strand_id
1 'polypeptide(L)'
;MLQPVLPLDPEETLLSYADRMSLFHTGRGMERVLKDIGIARDPFMAGHPDAASAFAEATGHPADMIHRLAIRVSPRIGTFRGEDITRSFLSPRAARYCPLCLAEDGPVEDRRFRLIWGFSLVHRCDRHGVHLASSRESQAINLRLSMAGDALATPVRTRTETPQYLDWLRRRLEGYTANDSAWLAGQTLEQVLMASHMLGAVMAHGHKVVPRNLLAQAAEAVTETGFSIYREGKGAIDEALDAVRRASPAKAVQAGPLAYYGQLYDWLDRRSNAIDPGPIRDILREHIVKNSAVEPATTVLGVEITERRFHTLQSLAKEIGTTRKRMERLLKKLGEIPADATEVESGNMVFAADHVVPLIESFHSAVSLSDVPSYLGASKGQVEALYRCGIVEPLVPRTGRGSVRNVVVARDHLDTLLATLGTFAIADPASHAMLRPMAHACQHGAGPFEEVFKKVLSGEMPATRRAGAPGIGAILINTDHIAAKNTET
;
A
#
# COMPACT_ATOMS: atom_id res chain seq x y z
N MET A 1 39.54 -35.19 10.85
CA MET A 1 39.49 -33.73 11.12
C MET A 1 40.81 -33.11 10.67
N LEU A 2 40.77 -32.07 9.85
CA LEU A 2 41.91 -31.30 9.39
C LEU A 2 42.52 -30.53 10.57
N GLN A 3 43.84 -30.59 10.72
CA GLN A 3 44.57 -29.89 11.79
C GLN A 3 45.89 -29.33 11.24
N PRO A 4 46.29 -28.11 11.64
CA PRO A 4 45.56 -27.17 12.50
C PRO A 4 44.43 -26.44 11.77
N VAL A 5 43.39 -26.02 12.49
CA VAL A 5 42.20 -25.35 11.94
C VAL A 5 42.41 -23.83 11.91
N LEU A 6 42.18 -23.21 10.74
CA LEU A 6 42.14 -21.74 10.63
C LEU A 6 40.86 -21.15 11.27
N PRO A 7 40.96 -19.97 11.93
CA PRO A 7 39.78 -19.27 12.45
C PRO A 7 38.73 -19.00 11.37
N LEU A 8 37.47 -19.31 11.70
CA LEU A 8 36.32 -19.01 10.85
C LEU A 8 35.87 -17.57 11.09
N ASP A 9 35.73 -16.80 10.00
CA ASP A 9 35.19 -15.45 10.05
C ASP A 9 33.70 -15.47 9.65
N PRO A 10 32.77 -14.98 10.50
CA PRO A 10 31.34 -15.01 10.20
C PRO A 10 30.94 -14.12 9.00
N GLU A 11 31.82 -13.22 8.57
CA GLU A 11 31.60 -12.38 7.38
C GLU A 11 32.21 -12.98 6.10
N GLU A 12 32.97 -14.08 6.19
CA GLU A 12 33.59 -14.74 5.04
C GLU A 12 32.65 -15.74 4.37
N THR A 13 32.70 -15.89 3.04
CA THR A 13 31.92 -16.95 2.36
C THR A 13 32.53 -18.33 2.54
N LEU A 14 31.69 -19.38 2.50
CA LEU A 14 32.15 -20.77 2.60
C LEU A 14 33.26 -21.11 1.58
N LEU A 15 33.11 -20.66 0.34
CA LEU A 15 34.10 -20.95 -0.72
C LEU A 15 35.44 -20.24 -0.48
N SER A 16 35.41 -19.05 0.12
CA SER A 16 36.63 -18.32 0.49
C SER A 16 37.33 -19.02 1.65
N TYR A 17 36.60 -19.37 2.70
CA TYR A 17 37.15 -20.07 3.85
C TYR A 17 37.77 -21.43 3.44
N ALA A 18 37.08 -22.19 2.59
CA ALA A 18 37.58 -23.47 2.10
C ALA A 18 38.80 -23.34 1.19
N ASP A 19 38.92 -22.28 0.38
CA ASP A 19 40.13 -22.02 -0.41
C ASP A 19 41.31 -21.65 0.48
N ARG A 20 41.12 -20.80 1.49
CA ARG A 20 42.15 -20.45 2.48
C ARG A 20 42.62 -21.67 3.27
N MET A 21 41.68 -22.48 3.76
CA MET A 21 41.98 -23.74 4.45
C MET A 21 42.81 -24.68 3.58
N SER A 22 42.43 -24.82 2.30
CA SER A 22 43.16 -25.66 1.35
C SER A 22 44.56 -25.13 1.06
N LEU A 23 44.72 -23.82 0.88
CA LEU A 23 46.02 -23.20 0.65
C LEU A 23 46.95 -23.40 1.84
N PHE A 24 46.44 -23.20 3.05
CA PHE A 24 47.19 -23.39 4.28
C PHE A 24 47.70 -24.83 4.44
N HIS A 25 46.87 -25.84 4.15
CA HIS A 25 47.27 -27.24 4.31
C HIS A 25 48.08 -27.81 3.14
N THR A 26 47.81 -27.36 1.92
CA THR A 26 48.29 -28.07 0.72
C THR A 26 49.06 -27.18 -0.26
N GLY A 27 49.06 -25.86 -0.07
CA GLY A 27 49.55 -24.89 -1.06
C GLY A 27 48.73 -24.87 -2.35
N ARG A 28 47.58 -25.54 -2.38
CA ARG A 28 46.72 -25.71 -3.57
C ARG A 28 45.29 -25.26 -3.27
N GLY A 29 44.55 -24.95 -4.32
CA GLY A 29 43.18 -24.47 -4.22
C GLY A 29 42.19 -25.48 -3.62
N MET A 30 41.06 -24.96 -3.16
CA MET A 30 39.96 -25.65 -2.46
C MET A 30 39.69 -27.09 -2.91
N GLU A 31 39.67 -27.32 -4.24
CA GLU A 31 39.40 -28.62 -4.86
C GLU A 31 40.31 -29.73 -4.33
N ARG A 32 41.55 -29.39 -3.93
CA ARG A 32 42.49 -30.35 -3.37
C ARG A 32 42.03 -30.87 -2.02
N VAL A 33 41.74 -29.98 -1.06
CA VAL A 33 41.29 -30.38 0.27
C VAL A 33 39.95 -31.11 0.19
N LEU A 34 39.01 -30.64 -0.64
CA LEU A 34 37.71 -31.30 -0.80
C LEU A 34 37.87 -32.75 -1.27
N LYS A 35 38.78 -32.98 -2.23
CA LYS A 35 39.09 -34.35 -2.70
C LYS A 35 39.70 -35.20 -1.58
N ASP A 36 40.64 -34.65 -0.82
CA ASP A 36 41.35 -35.40 0.22
C ASP A 36 40.42 -35.78 1.39
N ILE A 37 39.37 -34.99 1.66
CA ILE A 37 38.34 -35.29 2.68
C ILE A 37 37.07 -35.94 2.13
N GLY A 38 37.05 -36.33 0.84
CA GLY A 38 35.94 -37.07 0.24
C GLY A 38 34.67 -36.26 -0.05
N ILE A 39 34.76 -34.93 -0.15
CA ILE A 39 33.63 -34.05 -0.47
C ILE A 39 33.57 -33.78 -1.98
N ALA A 40 32.40 -34.01 -2.57
CA ALA A 40 32.16 -33.72 -3.97
C ALA A 40 32.22 -32.20 -4.24
N ARG A 41 33.07 -31.81 -5.18
CA ARG A 41 33.34 -30.41 -5.55
C ARG A 41 32.07 -29.65 -5.95
N ASP A 42 31.32 -30.14 -6.92
CA ASP A 42 30.19 -29.39 -7.49
C ASP A 42 29.04 -29.20 -6.48
N PRO A 43 28.64 -30.21 -5.69
CA PRO A 43 27.70 -30.01 -4.59
C PRO A 43 28.17 -28.99 -3.56
N PHE A 44 29.46 -29.01 -3.18
CA PHE A 44 30.04 -28.05 -2.25
C PHE A 44 30.02 -26.62 -2.79
N MET A 45 30.46 -26.43 -4.04
CA MET A 45 30.43 -25.12 -4.71
C MET A 45 29.01 -24.56 -4.86
N ALA A 46 28.02 -25.44 -5.04
CA ALA A 46 26.61 -25.07 -5.10
C ALA A 46 25.97 -24.86 -3.71
N GLY A 47 26.73 -25.01 -2.62
CA GLY A 47 26.27 -24.79 -1.26
C GLY A 47 25.26 -25.83 -0.75
N HIS A 48 25.39 -27.09 -1.18
CA HIS A 48 24.51 -28.16 -0.70
C HIS A 48 24.70 -28.39 0.81
N PRO A 49 23.61 -28.55 1.60
CA PRO A 49 23.69 -28.77 3.04
C PRO A 49 24.60 -29.94 3.42
N ASP A 50 24.44 -31.10 2.79
CA ASP A 50 25.23 -32.29 3.13
C ASP A 50 26.74 -32.07 2.93
N ALA A 51 27.13 -31.39 1.85
CA ALA A 51 28.52 -31.07 1.58
C ALA A 51 29.08 -30.03 2.58
N ALA A 52 28.26 -29.05 2.98
CA ALA A 52 28.60 -28.07 4.00
C ALA A 52 28.75 -28.72 5.38
N SER A 53 27.87 -29.66 5.76
CA SER A 53 27.94 -30.40 7.02
C SER A 53 29.17 -31.32 7.06
N ALA A 54 29.47 -32.03 5.98
CA ALA A 54 30.69 -32.85 5.88
C ALA A 54 31.96 -31.99 6.04
N PHE A 55 31.96 -30.77 5.48
CA PHE A 55 33.08 -29.84 5.64
C PHE A 55 33.18 -29.29 7.06
N ALA A 56 32.06 -29.02 7.72
CA ALA A 56 32.01 -28.61 9.12
C ALA A 56 32.62 -29.69 10.04
N GLU A 57 32.23 -30.96 9.83
CA GLU A 57 32.82 -32.10 10.54
C GLU A 57 34.32 -32.24 10.27
N ALA A 58 34.72 -32.10 9.00
CA ALA A 58 36.12 -32.18 8.61
C ALA A 58 36.98 -31.08 9.25
N THR A 59 36.43 -29.89 9.48
CA THR A 59 37.11 -28.72 10.05
C THR A 59 36.87 -28.52 11.55
N GLY A 60 36.03 -29.35 12.18
CA GLY A 60 35.73 -29.27 13.61
C GLY A 60 34.84 -28.08 14.00
N HIS A 61 34.05 -27.54 13.06
CA HIS A 61 33.12 -26.43 13.32
C HIS A 61 31.68 -26.92 13.52
N PRO A 62 30.87 -26.19 14.31
CA PRO A 62 29.43 -26.38 14.33
C PRO A 62 28.82 -26.23 12.92
N ALA A 63 27.95 -27.16 12.53
CA ALA A 63 27.35 -27.15 11.20
C ALA A 63 26.55 -25.87 10.91
N ASP A 64 25.85 -25.32 11.91
CA ASP A 64 25.09 -24.07 11.80
C ASP A 64 25.97 -22.87 11.44
N MET A 65 27.21 -22.81 11.95
CA MET A 65 28.17 -21.76 11.59
C MET A 65 28.54 -21.84 10.11
N ILE A 66 28.86 -23.03 9.60
CA ILE A 66 29.22 -23.23 8.18
C ILE A 66 28.01 -22.98 7.27
N HIS A 67 26.82 -23.43 7.65
CA HIS A 67 25.58 -23.17 6.89
C HIS A 67 25.28 -21.67 6.75
N ARG A 68 25.60 -20.84 7.76
CA ARG A 68 25.42 -19.38 7.68
C ARG A 68 26.30 -18.69 6.63
N LEU A 69 27.38 -19.33 6.18
CA LEU A 69 28.32 -18.81 5.17
C LEU A 69 28.07 -19.38 3.76
N ALA A 70 27.24 -20.42 3.67
CA ALA A 70 26.92 -21.11 2.43
C ALA A 70 25.84 -20.33 1.67
N ILE A 71 26.14 -19.97 0.42
CA ILE A 71 25.16 -19.46 -0.53
C ILE A 71 24.77 -20.62 -1.44
N ARG A 72 23.52 -21.08 -1.34
CA ARG A 72 23.03 -22.18 -2.16
C ARG A 72 22.63 -21.66 -3.53
N VAL A 73 23.14 -22.30 -4.58
CA VAL A 73 22.82 -21.96 -5.96
C VAL A 73 22.15 -23.15 -6.62
N SER A 74 20.89 -23.00 -7.04
CA SER A 74 20.17 -23.99 -7.84
C SER A 74 19.86 -23.43 -9.24
N PRO A 75 19.42 -24.28 -10.20
CA PRO A 75 19.06 -23.82 -11.54
C PRO A 75 17.96 -22.76 -11.56
N ARG A 76 16.98 -22.84 -10.64
CA ARG A 76 15.78 -21.99 -10.61
C ARG A 76 15.90 -20.82 -9.64
N ILE A 77 16.32 -21.07 -8.40
CA ILE A 77 16.44 -20.07 -7.32
C ILE A 77 17.73 -20.27 -6.53
N GLY A 78 18.15 -19.28 -5.75
CA GLY A 78 19.16 -19.46 -4.70
C GLY A 78 18.49 -19.62 -3.34
N THR A 79 19.26 -20.04 -2.35
CA THR A 79 18.83 -20.01 -0.94
C THR A 79 19.98 -19.47 -0.10
N PHE A 80 19.69 -18.60 0.86
CA PHE A 80 20.67 -18.06 1.78
C PHE A 80 20.06 -17.97 3.18
N ARG A 81 20.72 -18.60 4.17
CA ARG A 81 20.26 -18.65 5.57
C ARG A 81 18.79 -19.07 5.76
N GLY A 82 18.32 -20.00 4.92
CA GLY A 82 16.96 -20.53 4.97
C GLY A 82 15.92 -19.72 4.18
N GLU A 83 16.30 -18.58 3.59
CA GLU A 83 15.44 -17.77 2.73
C GLU A 83 15.74 -18.04 1.26
N ASP A 84 14.69 -18.20 0.45
CA ASP A 84 14.83 -18.27 -0.99
C ASP A 84 15.13 -16.89 -1.58
N ILE A 85 16.06 -16.85 -2.53
CA ILE A 85 16.55 -15.62 -3.15
C ILE A 85 16.65 -15.77 -4.67
N THR A 86 16.56 -14.66 -5.38
CA THR A 86 16.88 -14.61 -6.81
C THR A 86 18.38 -14.84 -6.99
N ARG A 87 18.75 -15.61 -8.01
CA ARG A 87 20.17 -15.93 -8.30
C ARG A 87 21.06 -14.69 -8.52
N SER A 88 20.47 -13.59 -9.00
CA SER A 88 21.19 -12.34 -9.20
C SER A 88 21.26 -11.47 -7.95
N PHE A 89 20.55 -11.79 -6.88
CA PHE A 89 20.53 -10.98 -5.66
C PHE A 89 21.81 -11.15 -4.85
N LEU A 90 22.24 -12.39 -4.62
CA LEU A 90 23.47 -12.73 -3.89
C LEU A 90 24.25 -13.80 -4.64
N SER A 91 25.50 -13.49 -4.96
CA SER A 91 26.41 -14.38 -5.69
C SER A 91 27.56 -14.86 -4.80
N PRO A 92 27.92 -16.16 -4.82
CA PRO A 92 29.12 -16.67 -4.16
C PRO A 92 30.41 -16.36 -4.94
N ARG A 93 30.30 -15.86 -6.19
CA ARG A 93 31.44 -15.57 -7.05
C ARG A 93 32.17 -14.33 -6.56
N ALA A 94 33.50 -14.38 -6.57
CA ALA A 94 34.36 -13.29 -6.14
C ALA A 94 34.51 -12.21 -7.21
N ALA A 95 33.38 -11.70 -7.72
CA ALA A 95 33.34 -10.77 -8.85
C ALA A 95 33.81 -9.36 -8.52
N ARG A 96 33.73 -8.97 -7.26
CA ARG A 96 34.08 -7.62 -6.77
C ARG A 96 34.73 -7.70 -5.40
N TYR A 97 35.61 -6.75 -5.07
CA TYR A 97 36.29 -6.74 -3.77
C TYR A 97 36.64 -5.32 -3.33
N CYS A 98 36.89 -5.14 -2.03
CA CYS A 98 37.46 -3.90 -1.52
C CYS A 98 39.00 -4.00 -1.51
N PRO A 99 39.74 -3.13 -2.22
CA PRO A 99 41.21 -3.19 -2.23
C PRO A 99 41.82 -2.90 -0.86
N LEU A 100 41.17 -2.08 -0.02
CA LEU A 100 41.67 -1.76 1.32
C LEU A 100 41.48 -2.93 2.29
N CYS A 101 40.32 -3.59 2.27
CA CYS A 101 40.09 -4.81 3.05
C CYS A 101 41.09 -5.92 2.71
N LEU A 102 41.40 -6.11 1.42
CA LEU A 102 42.38 -7.12 1.02
C LEU A 102 43.82 -6.72 1.37
N ALA A 103 44.13 -5.42 1.41
CA ALA A 103 45.43 -4.94 1.90
C ALA A 103 45.58 -5.16 3.41
N GLU A 104 44.51 -4.95 4.18
CA GLU A 104 44.46 -5.22 5.63
C GLU A 104 44.56 -6.71 5.96
N ASP A 105 43.99 -7.58 5.12
CA ASP A 105 44.17 -9.04 5.26
C ASP A 105 45.62 -9.49 5.07
N GLY A 106 46.38 -8.75 4.25
CA GLY A 106 47.79 -9.02 3.97
C GLY A 106 48.02 -9.98 2.78
N PRO A 107 48.78 -11.08 2.98
CA PRO A 107 49.19 -11.97 1.91
C PRO A 107 47.99 -12.72 1.29
N VAL A 108 48.18 -13.30 0.10
CA VAL A 108 47.07 -13.82 -0.72
C VAL A 108 46.29 -14.94 -0.03
N GLU A 109 46.98 -15.76 0.76
CA GLU A 109 46.44 -16.86 1.55
C GLU A 109 45.54 -16.41 2.73
N ASP A 110 45.67 -15.16 3.19
CA ASP A 110 44.89 -14.61 4.30
C ASP A 110 43.69 -13.78 3.82
N ARG A 111 43.66 -13.45 2.53
CA ARG A 111 42.61 -12.63 1.89
C ARG A 111 41.26 -13.33 1.89
N ARG A 112 40.24 -12.62 2.36
CA ARG A 112 38.87 -13.14 2.55
C ARG A 112 37.88 -12.49 1.60
N PHE A 113 37.03 -13.30 0.99
CA PHE A 113 35.87 -12.76 0.29
C PHE A 113 34.76 -12.51 1.31
N ARG A 114 34.44 -11.23 1.53
CA ARG A 114 33.36 -10.85 2.45
C ARG A 114 32.03 -11.11 1.77
N LEU A 115 31.13 -11.77 2.50
CA LEU A 115 29.78 -12.12 2.08
C LEU A 115 29.02 -10.91 1.52
N ILE A 116 29.14 -9.74 2.16
CA ILE A 116 28.42 -8.53 1.77
C ILE A 116 28.76 -8.06 0.33
N TRP A 117 29.94 -8.38 -0.19
CA TRP A 117 30.35 -8.03 -1.56
C TRP A 117 29.61 -8.85 -2.63
N GLY A 118 29.03 -9.98 -2.24
CA GLY A 118 28.25 -10.85 -3.11
C GLY A 118 26.86 -10.29 -3.46
N PHE A 119 26.33 -9.34 -2.68
CA PHE A 119 25.02 -8.74 -2.92
C PHE A 119 25.06 -7.79 -4.12
N SER A 120 24.16 -7.96 -5.08
CA SER A 120 24.16 -7.17 -6.32
C SER A 120 24.08 -5.67 -6.11
N LEU A 121 23.29 -5.23 -5.12
CA LEU A 121 23.05 -3.84 -4.77
C LEU A 121 24.14 -3.22 -3.88
N VAL A 122 25.14 -4.00 -3.46
CA VAL A 122 26.30 -3.49 -2.70
C VAL A 122 27.38 -3.07 -3.69
N HIS A 123 27.59 -1.75 -3.79
CA HIS A 123 28.54 -1.12 -4.72
C HIS A 123 29.74 -0.48 -4.03
N ARG A 124 29.70 -0.33 -2.71
CA ARG A 124 30.81 0.19 -1.89
C ARG A 124 31.10 -0.73 -0.72
N CYS A 125 32.35 -0.67 -0.26
CA CYS A 125 32.76 -1.28 0.99
C CYS A 125 32.08 -0.55 2.16
N ASP A 126 31.41 -1.33 2.99
CA ASP A 126 30.73 -0.86 4.19
C ASP A 126 31.75 -0.37 5.25
N ARG A 127 32.96 -0.95 5.28
CA ARG A 127 34.03 -0.59 6.24
C ARG A 127 34.84 0.63 5.82
N HIS A 128 35.21 0.72 4.54
CA HIS A 128 36.16 1.73 4.05
C HIS A 128 35.53 2.86 3.23
N GLY A 129 34.27 2.75 2.83
CA GLY A 129 33.62 3.74 1.98
C GLY A 129 34.31 3.92 0.62
N VAL A 130 34.84 2.84 0.05
CA VAL A 130 35.42 2.83 -1.31
C VAL A 130 34.54 2.00 -2.23
N HIS A 131 34.46 2.35 -3.50
CA HIS A 131 33.77 1.50 -4.47
C HIS A 131 34.45 0.14 -4.57
N LEU A 132 33.63 -0.91 -4.67
CA LEU A 132 34.16 -2.26 -4.88
C LEU A 132 34.78 -2.34 -6.28
N ALA A 133 36.03 -2.75 -6.35
CA ALA A 133 36.74 -2.99 -7.59
C ALA A 133 36.25 -4.28 -8.23
N SER A 134 36.14 -4.31 -9.56
CA SER A 134 35.86 -5.55 -10.30
C SER A 134 37.07 -6.46 -10.28
N SER A 135 36.84 -7.74 -10.05
CA SER A 135 37.83 -8.79 -10.30
C SER A 135 38.02 -9.02 -11.79
N ARG A 136 39.23 -9.45 -12.18
CA ARG A 136 39.55 -9.81 -13.57
C ARG A 136 38.72 -10.99 -14.04
N GLU A 137 38.72 -12.07 -13.26
CA GLU A 137 37.91 -13.25 -13.53
C GLU A 137 36.61 -13.18 -12.73
N SER A 138 35.64 -12.40 -13.23
CA SER A 138 34.35 -12.15 -12.53
C SER A 138 33.52 -13.41 -12.25
N GLN A 139 33.80 -14.51 -12.96
CA GLN A 139 33.11 -15.79 -12.81
C GLN A 139 33.80 -16.73 -11.82
N ALA A 140 34.95 -16.34 -11.28
CA ALA A 140 35.71 -17.17 -10.35
C ALA A 140 34.99 -17.38 -9.02
N ILE A 141 35.18 -18.57 -8.47
CA ILE A 141 34.53 -19.06 -7.25
C ILE A 141 35.25 -18.65 -5.95
N ASN A 142 36.45 -18.07 -6.05
CA ASN A 142 37.23 -17.56 -4.92
C ASN A 142 38.14 -16.41 -5.35
N LEU A 143 38.67 -15.67 -4.38
CA LEU A 143 39.49 -14.46 -4.61
C LEU A 143 40.82 -14.76 -5.32
N ARG A 144 41.50 -15.84 -4.95
CA ARG A 144 42.79 -16.20 -5.56
C ARG A 144 42.66 -16.38 -7.06
N LEU A 145 41.62 -17.08 -7.51
CA LEU A 145 41.32 -17.26 -8.93
C LEU A 145 40.78 -15.96 -9.56
N SER A 146 39.96 -15.19 -8.84
CA SER A 146 39.36 -13.95 -9.37
C SER A 146 40.40 -12.86 -9.65
N MET A 147 41.46 -12.82 -8.83
CA MET A 147 42.55 -11.85 -8.95
C MET A 147 43.67 -12.31 -9.88
N ALA A 148 43.83 -13.62 -10.12
CA ALA A 148 44.86 -14.17 -11.00
C ALA A 148 46.31 -13.66 -10.74
N GLY A 149 46.62 -13.26 -9.51
CA GLY A 149 47.92 -12.69 -9.13
C GLY A 149 48.11 -11.20 -9.42
N ASP A 150 47.07 -10.49 -9.86
CA ASP A 150 47.12 -9.05 -10.13
C ASP A 150 47.31 -8.23 -8.84
N ALA A 151 47.92 -7.05 -9.01
CA ALA A 151 47.98 -6.05 -7.95
C ALA A 151 46.57 -5.57 -7.56
N LEU A 152 46.42 -5.16 -6.29
CA LEU A 152 45.16 -4.57 -5.82
C LEU A 152 44.85 -3.29 -6.59
N ALA A 153 43.59 -3.16 -7.01
CA ALA A 153 43.13 -1.96 -7.69
C ALA A 153 43.30 -0.70 -6.82
N THR A 154 43.55 0.44 -7.46
CA THR A 154 43.61 1.74 -6.76
C THR A 154 42.25 2.05 -6.10
N PRO A 155 42.20 2.32 -4.79
CA PRO A 155 40.95 2.62 -4.10
C PRO A 155 40.29 3.90 -4.62
N VAL A 156 39.00 3.82 -4.96
CA VAL A 156 38.18 4.97 -5.34
C VAL A 156 37.26 5.32 -4.18
N ARG A 157 37.57 6.39 -3.44
CA ARG A 157 36.79 6.83 -2.27
C ARG A 157 35.47 7.46 -2.66
N THR A 158 34.41 7.13 -1.92
CA THR A 158 33.13 7.82 -1.99
C THR A 158 33.17 9.04 -1.07
N ARG A 159 32.75 10.21 -1.56
CA ARG A 159 32.71 11.46 -0.76
C ARG A 159 31.42 11.63 0.05
N THR A 160 30.44 10.78 -0.20
CA THR A 160 29.13 10.78 0.44
C THR A 160 29.16 9.89 1.68
N GLU A 161 28.28 10.19 2.64
CA GLU A 161 28.04 9.33 3.80
C GLU A 161 27.68 7.89 3.40
N THR A 162 27.86 6.96 4.34
CA THR A 162 27.47 5.56 4.14
C THR A 162 25.95 5.46 4.06
N PRO A 163 25.39 4.84 3.00
CA PRO A 163 23.95 4.66 2.86
C PRO A 163 23.35 3.88 4.02
N GLN A 164 22.15 4.29 4.45
CA GLN A 164 21.43 3.66 5.55
C GLN A 164 21.00 2.23 5.22
N TYR A 165 20.71 1.94 3.94
CA TYR A 165 20.39 0.57 3.51
C TYR A 165 21.57 -0.39 3.72
N LEU A 166 22.81 0.10 3.59
CA LEU A 166 24.01 -0.72 3.71
C LEU A 166 24.31 -1.03 5.19
N ASP A 167 24.13 -0.03 6.06
CA ASP A 167 24.21 -0.24 7.51
C ASP A 167 23.11 -1.20 8.01
N TRP A 168 21.89 -1.06 7.51
CA TRP A 168 20.80 -2.00 7.78
C TRP A 168 21.15 -3.43 7.33
N LEU A 169 21.66 -3.60 6.10
CA LEU A 169 22.07 -4.90 5.58
C LEU A 169 23.15 -5.54 6.46
N ARG A 170 24.18 -4.77 6.87
CA ARG A 170 25.23 -5.26 7.76
C ARG A 170 24.63 -5.79 9.07
N ARG A 171 23.79 -4.99 9.75
CA ARG A 171 23.16 -5.38 11.02
C ARG A 171 22.33 -6.66 10.88
N ARG A 172 21.56 -6.79 9.79
CA ARG A 172 20.80 -8.02 9.50
C ARG A 172 21.72 -9.23 9.27
N LEU A 173 22.84 -9.07 8.59
CA LEU A 173 23.83 -10.13 8.37
C LEU A 173 24.52 -10.58 9.67
N GLU A 174 24.66 -9.68 10.64
CA GLU A 174 25.16 -9.98 11.98
C GLU A 174 24.09 -10.61 12.89
N GLY A 175 22.83 -10.65 12.45
CA GLY A 175 21.70 -11.18 13.22
C GLY A 175 21.03 -10.15 14.14
N TYR A 176 21.40 -8.88 14.04
CA TYR A 176 20.77 -7.80 14.81
C TYR A 176 19.49 -7.31 14.13
N THR A 177 18.35 -7.65 14.71
CA THR A 177 17.01 -7.21 14.27
C THR A 177 16.32 -6.29 15.28
N ALA A 178 16.93 -6.03 16.44
CA ALA A 178 16.31 -5.29 17.56
C ALA A 178 15.90 -3.85 17.22
N ASN A 179 16.55 -3.23 16.22
CA ASN A 179 16.26 -1.86 15.77
C ASN A 179 15.38 -1.84 14.50
N ASP A 180 14.96 -2.99 13.98
CA ASP A 180 14.04 -3.03 12.85
C ASP A 180 12.64 -2.66 13.33
N SER A 181 11.95 -1.80 12.57
CA SER A 181 10.51 -1.66 12.73
C SER A 181 9.82 -2.99 12.42
N ALA A 182 8.63 -3.23 12.98
CA ALA A 182 7.85 -4.44 12.67
C ALA A 182 7.64 -4.63 11.16
N TRP A 183 7.59 -3.52 10.41
CA TRP A 183 7.54 -3.50 8.96
C TRP A 183 8.79 -4.13 8.30
N LEU A 184 10.00 -3.74 8.69
CA LEU A 184 11.24 -4.29 8.13
C LEU A 184 11.54 -5.70 8.66
N ALA A 185 11.23 -5.96 9.94
CA ALA A 185 11.49 -7.23 10.59
C ALA A 185 10.73 -8.41 9.95
N GLY A 186 9.52 -8.14 9.43
CA GLY A 186 8.65 -9.14 8.79
C GLY A 186 9.00 -9.50 7.35
N GLN A 187 10.14 -9.03 6.82
CA GLN A 187 10.51 -9.18 5.41
C GLN A 187 11.92 -9.74 5.24
N THR A 188 12.14 -10.41 4.11
CA THR A 188 13.46 -10.94 3.72
C THR A 188 14.40 -9.83 3.27
N LEU A 189 15.71 -10.13 3.22
CA LEU A 189 16.71 -9.18 2.72
C LEU A 189 16.39 -8.71 1.29
N GLU A 190 15.98 -9.64 0.44
CA GLU A 190 15.71 -9.34 -0.97
C GLU A 190 14.46 -8.49 -1.15
N GLN A 191 13.39 -8.78 -0.42
CA GLN A 191 12.15 -8.00 -0.48
C GLN A 191 12.41 -6.52 -0.18
N VAL A 192 13.10 -6.24 0.93
CA VAL A 192 13.41 -4.86 1.34
C VAL A 192 14.31 -4.17 0.32
N LEU A 193 15.43 -4.78 -0.06
CA LEU A 193 16.41 -4.13 -0.93
C LEU A 193 15.92 -3.99 -2.37
N MET A 194 15.26 -5.00 -2.93
CA MET A 194 14.74 -4.93 -4.30
C MET A 194 13.55 -3.98 -4.41
N ALA A 195 12.63 -3.97 -3.45
CA ALA A 195 11.54 -3.00 -3.44
C ALA A 195 12.07 -1.57 -3.31
N SER A 196 13.04 -1.34 -2.43
CA SER A 196 13.74 -0.06 -2.28
C SER A 196 14.40 0.37 -3.58
N HIS A 197 15.20 -0.50 -4.18
CA HIS A 197 15.90 -0.21 -5.43
C HIS A 197 14.93 0.14 -6.58
N MET A 198 13.87 -0.66 -6.75
CA MET A 198 12.89 -0.45 -7.82
C MET A 198 12.06 0.82 -7.62
N LEU A 199 11.61 1.09 -6.39
CA LEU A 199 10.87 2.30 -6.05
C LEU A 199 11.72 3.55 -6.28
N GLY A 200 12.95 3.55 -5.74
CA GLY A 200 13.88 4.66 -5.91
C GLY A 200 14.27 4.91 -7.37
N ALA A 201 14.46 3.84 -8.16
CA ALA A 201 14.79 3.97 -9.57
C ALA A 201 13.67 4.66 -10.37
N VAL A 202 12.42 4.27 -10.14
CA VAL A 202 11.26 4.89 -10.80
C VAL A 202 11.03 6.32 -10.32
N MET A 203 11.24 6.59 -9.03
CA MET A 203 11.16 7.95 -8.47
C MET A 203 12.21 8.89 -9.08
N ALA A 204 13.46 8.45 -9.22
CA ALA A 204 14.56 9.28 -9.67
C ALA A 204 14.63 9.46 -11.20
N HIS A 205 14.30 8.41 -11.96
CA HIS A 205 14.52 8.36 -13.41
C HIS A 205 13.23 8.14 -14.22
N GLY A 206 12.08 8.05 -13.56
CA GLY A 206 10.78 7.87 -14.18
C GLY A 206 10.50 6.42 -14.63
N HIS A 207 9.29 6.21 -15.14
CA HIS A 207 8.74 4.88 -15.43
C HIS A 207 9.50 4.06 -16.49
N LYS A 208 10.28 4.69 -17.38
CA LYS A 208 11.07 4.02 -18.44
C LYS A 208 12.49 3.63 -18.01
N VAL A 209 12.88 3.90 -16.77
CA VAL A 209 14.21 3.55 -16.24
C VAL A 209 14.52 2.09 -16.50
N VAL A 210 15.77 1.75 -16.84
CA VAL A 210 16.22 0.36 -16.93
C VAL A 210 17.18 0.13 -15.77
N PRO A 211 16.71 -0.34 -14.59
CA PRO A 211 17.53 -0.34 -13.36
C PRO A 211 18.85 -1.10 -13.51
N ARG A 212 18.83 -2.21 -14.26
CA ARG A 212 20.04 -3.01 -14.57
C ARG A 212 21.14 -2.27 -15.33
N ASN A 213 20.83 -1.15 -15.98
CA ASN A 213 21.78 -0.35 -16.74
C ASN A 213 22.34 0.83 -15.92
N LEU A 214 21.89 0.99 -14.66
CA LEU A 214 22.41 2.04 -13.79
C LEU A 214 23.87 1.74 -13.44
N LEU A 215 24.71 2.78 -13.52
CA LEU A 215 26.07 2.71 -13.00
C LEU A 215 26.02 2.54 -11.47
N ALA A 216 27.06 1.93 -10.91
CA ALA A 216 27.16 1.60 -9.49
C ALA A 216 26.77 2.76 -8.54
N GLN A 217 27.25 3.97 -8.82
CA GLN A 217 26.94 5.16 -8.02
C GLN A 217 25.46 5.57 -8.12
N ALA A 218 24.86 5.49 -9.31
CA ALA A 218 23.44 5.80 -9.51
C ALA A 218 22.56 4.71 -8.88
N ALA A 219 22.92 3.43 -9.04
CA ALA A 219 22.24 2.29 -8.44
C ALA A 219 22.19 2.39 -6.91
N GLU A 220 23.30 2.79 -6.30
CA GLU A 220 23.37 3.03 -4.85
C GLU A 220 22.49 4.22 -4.41
N ALA A 221 22.54 5.35 -5.13
CA ALA A 221 21.75 6.53 -4.81
C ALA A 221 20.24 6.28 -4.88
N VAL A 222 19.78 5.54 -5.90
CA VAL A 222 18.36 5.18 -6.01
C VAL A 222 17.97 4.16 -4.93
N THR A 223 18.84 3.22 -4.59
CA THR A 223 18.58 2.26 -3.50
C THR A 223 18.44 2.97 -2.16
N GLU A 224 19.32 3.93 -1.86
CA GLU A 224 19.25 4.72 -0.62
C GLU A 224 17.97 5.58 -0.55
N THR A 225 17.62 6.24 -1.65
CA THR A 225 16.40 7.05 -1.72
C THR A 225 15.16 6.17 -1.52
N GLY A 226 15.09 5.05 -2.22
CA GLY A 226 13.99 4.11 -2.08
C GLY A 226 13.92 3.45 -0.70
N PHE A 227 15.07 3.13 -0.10
CA PHE A 227 15.14 2.54 1.25
C PHE A 227 14.67 3.52 2.31
N SER A 228 15.04 4.81 2.18
CA SER A 228 14.59 5.88 3.08
C SER A 228 13.07 6.05 3.06
N ILE A 229 12.41 5.77 1.93
CA ILE A 229 10.94 5.73 1.84
C ILE A 229 10.41 4.40 2.40
N TYR A 230 10.99 3.29 1.97
CA TYR A 230 10.48 1.95 2.25
C TYR A 230 10.49 1.64 3.75
N ARG A 231 11.51 2.08 4.48
CA ARG A 231 11.62 1.83 5.93
C ARG A 231 10.51 2.47 6.77
N GLU A 232 9.90 3.55 6.27
CA GLU A 232 8.80 4.28 6.95
C GLU A 232 7.45 3.55 6.81
N GLY A 233 7.39 2.53 5.94
CA GLY A 233 6.23 1.64 5.81
C GLY A 233 5.21 2.05 4.76
N LYS A 234 4.02 1.43 4.82
CA LYS A 234 2.99 1.51 3.77
C LYS A 234 2.60 2.94 3.38
N GLY A 235 2.42 3.84 4.36
CA GLY A 235 1.99 5.22 4.10
C GLY A 235 2.97 5.98 3.21
N ALA A 236 4.26 5.93 3.52
CA ALA A 236 5.30 6.59 2.72
C ALA A 236 5.43 5.97 1.32
N ILE A 237 5.22 4.65 1.20
CA ILE A 237 5.20 3.96 -0.10
C ILE A 237 4.00 4.44 -0.93
N ASP A 238 2.80 4.53 -0.34
CA ASP A 238 1.61 5.03 -1.03
C ASP A 238 1.82 6.48 -1.53
N GLU A 239 2.40 7.35 -0.71
CA GLU A 239 2.75 8.73 -1.11
C GLU A 239 3.77 8.78 -2.26
N ALA A 240 4.77 7.90 -2.23
CA ALA A 240 5.74 7.77 -3.32
C ALA A 240 5.06 7.29 -4.61
N LEU A 241 4.13 6.33 -4.53
CA LEU A 241 3.35 5.87 -5.69
C LEU A 241 2.45 6.98 -6.25
N ASP A 242 1.89 7.85 -5.40
CA ASP A 242 1.17 9.06 -5.84
C ASP A 242 2.10 10.03 -6.58
N ALA A 243 3.33 10.22 -6.11
CA ALA A 243 4.32 11.03 -6.79
C ALA A 243 4.72 10.44 -8.15
N VAL A 244 4.97 9.13 -8.23
CA VAL A 244 5.23 8.42 -9.50
C VAL A 244 4.09 8.62 -10.48
N ARG A 245 2.83 8.43 -10.02
CA ARG A 245 1.65 8.58 -10.87
C ARG A 245 1.51 10.01 -11.39
N ARG A 246 1.68 11.02 -10.53
CA ARG A 246 1.62 12.44 -10.91
C ARG A 246 2.71 12.84 -11.90
N ALA A 247 3.91 12.28 -11.76
CA ALA A 247 5.03 12.55 -12.67
C ALA A 247 4.91 11.82 -14.02
N SER A 248 3.99 10.85 -14.16
CA SER A 248 3.84 10.11 -15.41
C SER A 248 3.30 11.00 -16.53
N PRO A 249 3.86 10.92 -17.76
CA PRO A 249 3.32 11.61 -18.92
C PRO A 249 2.03 10.96 -19.46
N ALA A 250 1.55 9.88 -18.84
CA ALA A 250 0.34 9.18 -19.25
C ALA A 250 -0.90 10.07 -19.01
N LYS A 251 -1.45 10.61 -20.11
CA LYS A 251 -2.68 11.45 -20.11
C LYS A 251 -3.91 10.72 -20.66
N ALA A 252 -3.74 9.53 -21.23
CA ALA A 252 -4.84 8.79 -21.83
C ALA A 252 -5.69 8.15 -20.73
N VAL A 253 -7.01 8.30 -20.84
CA VAL A 253 -7.99 7.70 -19.92
C VAL A 253 -7.87 6.16 -19.85
N GLN A 254 -7.34 5.54 -20.91
CA GLN A 254 -7.12 4.09 -21.03
C GLN A 254 -5.67 3.66 -20.72
N ALA A 255 -4.85 4.55 -20.17
CA ALA A 255 -3.48 4.21 -19.81
C ALA A 255 -3.49 3.16 -18.68
N GLY A 256 -2.97 1.97 -18.98
CA GLY A 256 -2.87 0.89 -18.00
C GLY A 256 -1.77 1.15 -16.95
N PRO A 257 -1.69 0.30 -15.90
CA PRO A 257 -0.69 0.43 -14.83
C PRO A 257 0.76 0.53 -15.33
N LEU A 258 1.09 -0.20 -16.40
CA LEU A 258 2.41 -0.15 -17.02
C LEU A 258 2.79 1.27 -17.51
N ALA A 259 1.83 2.08 -17.94
CA ALA A 259 2.11 3.45 -18.39
C ALA A 259 2.41 4.41 -17.22
N TYR A 260 1.85 4.14 -16.03
CA TYR A 260 2.07 4.96 -14.84
C TYR A 260 3.32 4.55 -14.07
N TYR A 261 3.43 3.26 -13.74
CA TYR A 261 4.46 2.75 -12.84
C TYR A 261 5.62 2.06 -13.57
N GLY A 262 5.45 1.77 -14.86
CA GLY A 262 6.50 1.27 -15.74
C GLY A 262 7.23 0.06 -15.19
N GLN A 263 8.51 0.24 -14.92
CA GLN A 263 9.43 -0.86 -14.59
C GLN A 263 9.22 -1.43 -13.20
N LEU A 264 8.61 -0.65 -12.29
CA LEU A 264 8.11 -1.18 -11.01
C LEU A 264 6.97 -2.18 -11.26
N TYR A 265 5.98 -1.81 -12.08
CA TYR A 265 4.88 -2.71 -12.45
C TYR A 265 5.39 -3.94 -13.22
N ASP A 266 6.24 -3.76 -14.24
CA ASP A 266 6.79 -4.88 -15.01
C ASP A 266 7.57 -5.88 -14.14
N TRP A 267 8.30 -5.39 -13.13
CA TRP A 267 8.98 -6.26 -12.17
C TRP A 267 7.99 -7.08 -11.34
N LEU A 268 6.96 -6.44 -10.80
CA LEU A 268 5.96 -7.07 -9.92
C LEU A 268 5.00 -8.00 -10.68
N ASP A 269 4.73 -7.72 -11.95
CA ASP A 269 3.81 -8.48 -12.81
C ASP A 269 4.51 -9.72 -13.42
N ARG A 270 5.78 -9.58 -13.83
CA ARG A 270 6.42 -10.58 -14.71
C ARG A 270 7.73 -11.15 -14.20
N ARG A 271 8.55 -10.34 -13.51
CA ARG A 271 9.95 -10.71 -13.21
C ARG A 271 10.15 -11.27 -11.80
N SER A 272 9.21 -11.05 -10.89
CA SER A 272 9.26 -11.51 -9.49
C SER A 272 8.39 -12.75 -9.23
N ASN A 273 8.01 -13.51 -10.26
CA ASN A 273 7.13 -14.67 -10.07
C ASN A 273 7.83 -15.88 -9.40
N ALA A 274 9.16 -15.91 -9.40
CA ALA A 274 9.93 -17.00 -8.79
C ALA A 274 10.17 -16.83 -7.29
N ILE A 275 10.23 -15.58 -6.80
CA ILE A 275 10.49 -15.21 -5.41
C ILE A 275 9.49 -14.12 -5.05
N ASP A 276 8.72 -14.33 -4.00
CA ASP A 276 7.71 -13.38 -3.57
C ASP A 276 8.33 -12.00 -3.31
N PRO A 277 7.95 -10.95 -4.08
CA PRO A 277 8.49 -9.60 -3.89
C PRO A 277 8.01 -8.97 -2.57
N GLY A 278 7.11 -9.63 -1.83
CA GLY A 278 6.63 -9.21 -0.54
C GLY A 278 5.50 -8.17 -0.63
N PRO A 279 5.27 -7.40 0.44
CA PRO A 279 4.07 -6.57 0.59
C PRO A 279 3.98 -5.42 -0.43
N ILE A 280 5.10 -5.03 -1.07
CA ILE A 280 5.10 -3.98 -2.11
C ILE A 280 4.16 -4.32 -3.28
N ARG A 281 3.96 -5.60 -3.59
CA ARG A 281 3.06 -6.05 -4.65
C ARG A 281 1.61 -5.73 -4.31
N ASP A 282 1.23 -5.98 -3.06
CA ASP A 282 -0.15 -5.75 -2.59
C ASP A 282 -0.42 -4.26 -2.43
N ILE A 283 0.56 -3.50 -1.93
CA ILE A 283 0.49 -2.04 -1.85
C ILE A 283 0.29 -1.44 -3.24
N LEU A 284 1.10 -1.84 -4.24
CA LEU A 284 0.91 -1.33 -5.60
C LEU A 284 -0.44 -1.74 -6.18
N ARG A 285 -0.92 -2.95 -5.91
CA ARG A 285 -2.25 -3.41 -6.37
C ARG A 285 -3.35 -2.55 -5.80
N GLU A 286 -3.37 -2.35 -4.48
CA GLU A 286 -4.32 -1.48 -3.80
C GLU A 286 -4.26 -0.06 -4.36
N HIS A 287 -3.06 0.47 -4.58
CA HIS A 287 -2.84 1.78 -5.17
C HIS A 287 -3.41 1.89 -6.59
N ILE A 288 -3.20 0.87 -7.42
CA ILE A 288 -3.76 0.81 -8.78
C ILE A 288 -5.28 0.80 -8.74
N VAL A 289 -5.88 -0.06 -7.90
CA VAL A 289 -7.34 -0.20 -7.77
C VAL A 289 -7.96 1.10 -7.23
N LYS A 290 -7.30 1.76 -6.28
CA LYS A 290 -7.76 3.05 -5.72
C LYS A 290 -7.76 4.16 -6.76
N ASN A 291 -6.77 4.18 -7.65
CA ASN A 291 -6.54 5.30 -8.56
C ASN A 291 -7.01 5.05 -10.00
N SER A 292 -7.51 3.86 -10.31
CA SER A 292 -7.90 3.46 -11.67
C SER A 292 -9.24 2.73 -11.62
N ALA A 293 -10.14 3.01 -12.56
CA ALA A 293 -11.37 2.22 -12.71
C ALA A 293 -11.03 0.85 -13.31
N VAL A 294 -10.67 -0.09 -12.44
CA VAL A 294 -10.40 -1.47 -12.81
C VAL A 294 -11.74 -2.19 -12.97
N GLU A 295 -11.95 -2.82 -14.12
CA GLU A 295 -13.15 -3.61 -14.39
C GLU A 295 -13.15 -4.90 -13.55
N PRO A 296 -14.31 -5.37 -13.05
CA PRO A 296 -14.42 -6.69 -12.45
C PRO A 296 -13.88 -7.79 -13.38
N ALA A 297 -13.38 -8.87 -12.80
CA ALA A 297 -12.69 -9.97 -13.47
C ALA A 297 -11.34 -9.59 -14.14
N THR A 298 -10.85 -8.37 -13.94
CA THR A 298 -9.49 -8.00 -14.34
C THR A 298 -8.49 -8.49 -13.31
N THR A 299 -7.46 -9.23 -13.75
CA THR A 299 -6.34 -9.60 -12.89
C THR A 299 -5.34 -8.46 -12.80
N VAL A 300 -5.02 -8.00 -11.58
CA VAL A 300 -3.99 -6.99 -11.32
C VAL A 300 -2.94 -7.60 -10.39
N LEU A 301 -1.69 -7.70 -10.86
CA LEU A 301 -0.57 -8.26 -10.09
C LEU A 301 -0.90 -9.62 -9.44
N GLY A 302 -1.47 -10.52 -10.23
CA GLY A 302 -1.77 -11.91 -9.85
C GLY A 302 -3.06 -12.13 -9.05
N VAL A 303 -3.84 -11.07 -8.76
CA VAL A 303 -5.13 -11.20 -8.06
C VAL A 303 -6.26 -10.67 -8.93
N GLU A 304 -7.32 -11.45 -9.06
CA GLU A 304 -8.55 -11.06 -9.74
C GLU A 304 -9.35 -10.07 -8.90
N ILE A 305 -9.72 -8.94 -9.50
CA ILE A 305 -10.60 -7.96 -8.87
C ILE A 305 -12.04 -8.41 -9.06
N THR A 306 -12.69 -8.89 -8.00
CA THR A 306 -14.06 -9.40 -8.04
C THR A 306 -15.11 -8.29 -8.08
N GLU A 307 -14.82 -7.15 -7.47
CA GLU A 307 -15.76 -6.04 -7.32
C GLU A 307 -15.13 -4.72 -7.77
N ARG A 308 -15.90 -3.93 -8.52
CA ARG A 308 -15.47 -2.58 -8.90
C ARG A 308 -15.63 -1.65 -7.71
N ARG A 309 -14.51 -1.28 -7.08
CA ARG A 309 -14.50 -0.35 -5.94
C ARG A 309 -14.53 1.12 -6.35
N PHE A 310 -14.07 1.43 -7.56
CA PHE A 310 -13.96 2.81 -8.04
C PHE A 310 -14.45 2.95 -9.49
N HIS A 311 -15.12 4.05 -9.78
CA HIS A 311 -15.54 4.44 -11.12
C HIS A 311 -14.76 5.64 -11.63
N THR A 312 -14.41 5.65 -12.91
CA THR A 312 -14.18 6.89 -13.65
C THR A 312 -15.52 7.49 -14.05
N LEU A 313 -15.53 8.79 -14.38
CA LEU A 313 -16.69 9.45 -15.00
C LEU A 313 -17.32 8.63 -16.14
N GLN A 314 -16.49 8.00 -16.97
CA GLN A 314 -16.95 7.22 -18.12
C GLN A 314 -17.65 5.93 -17.69
N SER A 315 -17.02 5.16 -16.79
CA SER A 315 -17.59 3.90 -16.30
C SER A 315 -18.89 4.14 -15.51
N LEU A 316 -18.93 5.20 -14.69
CA LEU A 316 -20.11 5.57 -13.90
C LEU A 316 -21.26 6.02 -14.81
N ALA A 317 -20.96 6.83 -15.84
CA ALA A 317 -21.97 7.25 -16.80
C ALA A 317 -22.58 6.04 -17.54
N LYS A 318 -21.76 5.05 -17.90
CA LYS A 318 -22.22 3.82 -18.56
C LYS A 318 -23.12 3.00 -17.64
N GLU A 319 -22.72 2.82 -16.37
CA GLU A 319 -23.48 2.04 -15.39
C GLU A 319 -24.86 2.63 -15.11
N ILE A 320 -24.93 3.95 -14.93
CA ILE A 320 -26.18 4.68 -14.69
C ILE A 320 -26.98 4.90 -16.00
N GLY A 321 -26.44 4.54 -17.17
CA GLY A 321 -27.11 4.69 -18.46
C GLY A 321 -27.26 6.15 -18.93
N THR A 322 -26.26 7.00 -18.65
CA THR A 322 -26.24 8.43 -19.01
C THR A 322 -25.00 8.81 -19.83
N THR A 323 -24.91 10.07 -20.25
CA THR A 323 -23.74 10.59 -20.97
C THR A 323 -22.69 11.13 -20.01
N ARG A 324 -21.41 11.05 -20.39
CA ARG A 324 -20.28 11.58 -19.59
C ARG A 324 -20.49 13.03 -19.15
N LYS A 325 -20.89 13.93 -20.07
CA LYS A 325 -21.17 15.35 -19.75
C LYS A 325 -22.30 15.53 -18.75
N ARG A 326 -23.33 14.68 -18.79
CA ARG A 326 -24.45 14.74 -17.84
C ARG A 326 -24.02 14.22 -16.47
N MET A 327 -23.22 13.16 -16.43
CA MET A 327 -22.64 12.64 -15.19
C MET A 327 -21.70 13.65 -14.52
N GLU A 328 -20.82 14.30 -15.29
CA GLU A 328 -19.92 15.34 -14.77
C GLU A 328 -20.71 16.50 -14.13
N ARG A 329 -21.75 17.01 -14.82
CA ARG A 329 -22.61 18.07 -14.26
C ARG A 329 -23.34 17.62 -13.01
N LEU A 330 -23.79 16.35 -12.97
CA LEU A 330 -24.46 15.79 -11.80
C LEU A 330 -23.51 15.74 -10.61
N LEU A 331 -22.31 15.19 -10.78
CA LEU A 331 -21.30 15.10 -9.72
C LEU A 331 -20.80 16.48 -9.26
N LYS A 332 -20.66 17.45 -10.17
CA LYS A 332 -20.41 18.86 -9.79
C LYS A 332 -21.54 19.43 -8.94
N LYS A 333 -22.80 19.10 -9.26
CA LYS A 333 -23.96 19.53 -8.47
C LYS A 333 -24.01 18.83 -7.10
N LEU A 334 -23.59 17.56 -7.03
CA LEU A 334 -23.52 16.78 -5.80
C LEU A 334 -22.31 17.17 -4.92
N GLY A 335 -21.33 17.92 -5.46
CA GLY A 335 -20.12 18.34 -4.75
C GLY A 335 -18.96 17.35 -4.83
N GLU A 336 -19.13 16.23 -5.53
CA GLU A 336 -18.11 15.20 -5.75
C GLU A 336 -17.01 15.65 -6.72
N ILE A 337 -17.29 16.66 -7.54
CA ILE A 337 -16.32 17.31 -8.43
C ILE A 337 -16.32 18.81 -8.13
N PRO A 338 -15.14 19.45 -7.95
CA PRO A 338 -15.05 20.90 -7.82
C PRO A 338 -15.73 21.62 -8.99
N ALA A 339 -16.47 22.70 -8.70
CA ALA A 339 -17.25 23.41 -9.71
C ALA A 339 -16.38 24.01 -10.84
N ASP A 340 -15.15 24.36 -10.51
CA ASP A 340 -14.11 24.94 -11.37
C ASP A 340 -13.18 23.91 -12.03
N ALA A 341 -13.34 22.60 -11.74
CA ALA A 341 -12.52 21.56 -12.33
C ALA A 341 -12.66 21.53 -13.87
N THR A 342 -11.51 21.49 -14.55
CA THR A 342 -11.42 21.36 -16.00
C THR A 342 -11.91 19.98 -16.48
N GLU A 343 -12.16 19.83 -17.78
CA GLU A 343 -12.59 18.56 -18.38
C GLU A 343 -11.50 17.46 -18.25
N VAL A 344 -10.23 17.85 -18.23
CA VAL A 344 -9.10 16.94 -18.05
C VAL A 344 -9.01 16.48 -16.59
N GLU A 345 -9.11 17.40 -15.63
CA GLU A 345 -9.10 17.07 -14.21
C GLU A 345 -10.27 16.15 -13.86
N SER A 346 -11.49 16.56 -14.22
CA SER A 346 -12.71 15.78 -13.99
C SER A 346 -12.64 14.40 -14.65
N GLY A 347 -12.06 14.32 -15.86
CA GLY A 347 -11.90 13.08 -16.61
C GLY A 347 -10.93 12.07 -15.97
N ASN A 348 -10.00 12.54 -15.14
CA ASN A 348 -9.01 11.72 -14.45
C ASN A 348 -9.41 11.37 -13.01
N MET A 349 -10.51 11.95 -12.50
CA MET A 349 -11.03 11.63 -11.18
C MET A 349 -11.64 10.23 -11.15
N VAL A 350 -11.51 9.60 -9.98
CA VAL A 350 -12.13 8.32 -9.64
C VAL A 350 -13.01 8.49 -8.42
N PHE A 351 -14.12 7.76 -8.39
CA PHE A 351 -15.19 7.88 -7.42
C PHE A 351 -15.44 6.54 -6.75
N ALA A 352 -15.49 6.49 -5.43
CA ALA A 352 -15.78 5.26 -4.71
C ALA A 352 -17.23 4.80 -5.02
N ALA A 353 -17.37 3.55 -5.44
CA ALA A 353 -18.65 3.02 -5.94
C ALA A 353 -19.71 2.95 -4.83
N ASP A 354 -19.30 2.52 -3.64
CA ASP A 354 -20.11 2.43 -2.42
C ASP A 354 -20.67 3.78 -1.96
N HIS A 355 -19.98 4.88 -2.26
CA HIS A 355 -20.43 6.23 -1.95
C HIS A 355 -21.27 6.84 -3.08
N VAL A 356 -20.77 6.80 -4.32
CA VAL A 356 -21.33 7.60 -5.42
C VAL A 356 -22.55 6.94 -6.09
N VAL A 357 -22.61 5.61 -6.17
CA VAL A 357 -23.77 4.93 -6.78
C VAL A 357 -25.05 5.17 -5.96
N PRO A 358 -25.08 4.93 -4.63
CA PRO A 358 -26.27 5.21 -3.82
C PRO A 358 -26.65 6.69 -3.81
N LEU A 359 -25.67 7.59 -3.84
CA LEU A 359 -25.91 9.04 -3.91
C LEU A 359 -26.63 9.44 -5.20
N ILE A 360 -26.24 8.86 -6.34
CA ILE A 360 -26.86 9.10 -7.64
C ILE A 360 -28.28 8.52 -7.69
N GLU A 361 -28.48 7.30 -7.19
CA GLU A 361 -29.81 6.68 -7.11
C GLU A 361 -30.76 7.49 -6.22
N SER A 362 -30.26 7.96 -5.07
CA SER A 362 -30.97 8.88 -4.18
C SER A 362 -31.35 10.18 -4.89
N PHE A 363 -30.48 10.69 -5.76
CA PHE A 363 -30.77 11.90 -6.54
C PHE A 363 -31.82 11.67 -7.63
N HIS A 364 -31.81 10.51 -8.28
CA HIS A 364 -32.79 10.16 -9.30
C HIS A 364 -34.21 9.98 -8.73
N SER A 365 -34.32 9.44 -7.52
CA SER A 365 -35.59 9.26 -6.81
C SER A 365 -36.02 10.49 -5.98
N ALA A 366 -35.17 11.52 -5.89
CA ALA A 366 -35.39 12.65 -5.02
C ALA A 366 -36.67 13.45 -5.34
N VAL A 367 -37.33 13.92 -4.30
CA VAL A 367 -38.56 14.72 -4.38
C VAL A 367 -38.19 16.20 -4.35
N SER A 368 -38.74 16.99 -5.28
CA SER A 368 -38.56 18.46 -5.26
C SER A 368 -39.12 19.03 -3.96
N LEU A 369 -38.46 20.02 -3.36
CA LEU A 369 -38.94 20.69 -2.15
C LEU A 369 -40.37 21.25 -2.31
N SER A 370 -40.78 21.58 -3.54
CA SER A 370 -42.16 21.99 -3.85
C SER A 370 -43.20 20.89 -3.63
N ASP A 371 -42.81 19.63 -3.78
CA ASP A 371 -43.69 18.46 -3.79
C ASP A 371 -43.65 17.70 -2.45
N VAL A 372 -42.63 17.99 -1.62
CA VAL A 372 -42.51 17.46 -0.25
C VAL A 372 -43.76 17.68 0.61
N PRO A 373 -44.47 18.84 0.58
CA PRO A 373 -45.71 19.00 1.34
C PRO A 373 -46.77 17.96 1.00
N SER A 374 -46.97 17.68 -0.29
CA SER A 374 -47.88 16.64 -0.76
C SER A 374 -47.41 15.25 -0.34
N TYR A 375 -46.10 15.00 -0.40
CA TYR A 375 -45.50 13.71 -0.03
C TYR A 375 -45.66 13.40 1.47
N LEU A 376 -45.41 14.39 2.34
CA LEU A 376 -45.48 14.21 3.80
C LEU A 376 -46.88 14.41 4.39
N GLY A 377 -47.88 14.77 3.57
CA GLY A 377 -49.21 15.16 4.05
C GLY A 377 -49.15 16.37 4.98
N ALA A 378 -48.36 17.39 4.62
CA ALA A 378 -48.11 18.60 5.39
C ALA A 378 -48.44 19.87 4.58
N SER A 379 -48.62 20.99 5.26
CA SER A 379 -48.69 22.30 4.60
C SER A 379 -47.30 22.82 4.22
N LYS A 380 -47.23 23.72 3.24
CA LYS A 380 -45.98 24.36 2.79
C LYS A 380 -45.22 25.02 3.95
N GLY A 381 -45.91 25.75 4.83
CA GLY A 381 -45.29 26.41 5.98
C GLY A 381 -44.68 25.44 6.99
N GLN A 382 -45.30 24.27 7.18
CA GLN A 382 -44.75 23.21 8.03
C GLN A 382 -43.46 22.63 7.45
N VAL A 383 -43.45 22.29 6.16
CA VAL A 383 -42.24 21.79 5.49
C VAL A 383 -41.11 22.84 5.51
N GLU A 384 -41.42 24.12 5.30
CA GLU A 384 -40.42 25.19 5.42
C GLU A 384 -39.86 25.35 6.84
N ALA A 385 -40.66 25.10 7.88
CA ALA A 385 -40.18 25.08 9.26
C ALA A 385 -39.28 23.87 9.54
N LEU A 386 -39.71 22.68 9.10
CA LEU A 386 -38.92 21.44 9.21
C LEU A 386 -37.60 21.51 8.43
N TYR A 387 -37.61 22.12 7.25
CA TYR A 387 -36.42 22.36 6.45
C TYR A 387 -35.46 23.34 7.12
N ARG A 388 -35.97 24.42 7.73
CA ARG A 388 -35.13 25.41 8.45
C ARG A 388 -34.45 24.85 9.68
N CYS A 389 -35.09 23.92 10.38
CA CYS A 389 -34.57 23.33 11.61
C CYS A 389 -33.80 22.01 11.41
N GLY A 390 -33.54 21.62 10.16
CA GLY A 390 -32.73 20.45 9.80
C GLY A 390 -33.45 19.11 9.87
N ILE A 391 -34.78 19.08 9.98
CA ILE A 391 -35.54 17.81 10.02
C ILE A 391 -35.80 17.28 8.61
N VAL A 392 -36.09 18.18 7.66
CA VAL A 392 -36.10 17.87 6.24
C VAL A 392 -34.78 18.36 5.68
N GLU A 393 -33.87 17.44 5.37
CA GLU A 393 -32.54 17.79 4.88
C GLU A 393 -32.48 17.75 3.36
N PRO A 394 -31.85 18.73 2.69
CA PRO A 394 -31.64 18.65 1.26
C PRO A 394 -30.61 17.56 0.95
N LEU A 395 -30.84 16.78 -0.11
CA LEU A 395 -29.87 15.76 -0.56
C LEU A 395 -28.52 16.38 -0.95
N VAL A 396 -28.54 17.62 -1.44
CA VAL A 396 -27.32 18.40 -1.71
C VAL A 396 -27.23 19.54 -0.69
N PRO A 397 -26.23 19.54 0.21
CA PRO A 397 -26.04 20.58 1.20
C PRO A 397 -25.88 21.97 0.57
N ARG A 398 -26.40 23.00 1.23
CA ARG A 398 -26.26 24.38 0.77
C ARG A 398 -24.86 24.89 1.12
N THR A 399 -24.08 25.27 0.10
CA THR A 399 -22.80 25.97 0.27
C THR A 399 -22.97 27.50 0.39
N GLY A 400 -24.19 28.04 0.29
CA GLY A 400 -24.49 29.47 0.41
C GLY A 400 -25.97 29.85 0.21
N ARG A 401 -26.29 31.15 0.37
CA ARG A 401 -27.63 31.70 0.05
C ARG A 401 -27.82 31.72 -1.46
N GLY A 402 -28.91 31.14 -1.95
CA GLY A 402 -29.24 31.05 -3.38
C GLY A 402 -28.48 29.97 -4.20
N SER A 403 -27.59 29.20 -3.59
CA SER A 403 -26.68 28.28 -4.31
C SER A 403 -27.36 27.12 -5.06
N VAL A 404 -28.61 26.78 -4.72
CA VAL A 404 -29.35 25.68 -5.37
C VAL A 404 -30.75 26.18 -5.76
N ARG A 405 -31.00 26.31 -7.08
CA ARG A 405 -32.29 26.78 -7.62
C ARG A 405 -33.44 25.78 -7.44
N ASN A 406 -33.15 24.49 -7.44
CA ASN A 406 -34.12 23.40 -7.28
C ASN A 406 -33.63 22.46 -6.17
N VAL A 407 -34.03 22.77 -4.93
CA VAL A 407 -33.73 21.93 -3.76
C VAL A 407 -34.53 20.64 -3.88
N VAL A 408 -33.84 19.51 -3.70
CA VAL A 408 -34.45 18.18 -3.70
C VAL A 408 -34.12 17.47 -2.39
N VAL A 409 -35.02 16.61 -1.94
CA VAL A 409 -34.90 15.83 -0.72
C VAL A 409 -34.90 14.34 -1.10
N ALA A 410 -34.01 13.56 -0.49
CA ALA A 410 -33.94 12.12 -0.74
C ALA A 410 -35.29 11.48 -0.38
N ARG A 411 -35.80 10.61 -1.26
CA ARG A 411 -37.07 9.93 -1.01
C ARG A 411 -37.02 9.05 0.24
N ASP A 412 -35.92 8.32 0.42
CA ASP A 412 -35.71 7.44 1.57
C ASP A 412 -35.73 8.19 2.90
N HIS A 413 -35.27 9.45 2.92
CA HIS A 413 -35.39 10.33 4.09
C HIS A 413 -36.85 10.65 4.43
N LEU A 414 -37.65 10.96 3.41
CA LEU A 414 -39.09 11.21 3.58
C LEU A 414 -39.84 9.93 3.99
N ASP A 415 -39.49 8.79 3.41
CA ASP A 415 -40.09 7.50 3.75
C ASP A 415 -39.73 7.07 5.18
N THR A 416 -38.50 7.33 5.64
CA THR A 416 -38.08 7.10 7.03
C THR A 416 -38.88 7.96 8.01
N LEU A 417 -39.12 9.22 7.67
CA LEU A 417 -39.99 10.10 8.45
C LEU A 417 -41.43 9.54 8.50
N LEU A 418 -42.01 9.17 7.35
CA LEU A 418 -43.35 8.60 7.29
C LEU A 418 -43.47 7.26 8.04
N ALA A 419 -42.46 6.41 7.96
CA ALA A 419 -42.40 5.14 8.70
C ALA A 419 -42.36 5.39 10.20
N THR A 420 -41.55 6.34 10.67
CA THR A 420 -41.49 6.77 12.08
C THR A 420 -42.87 7.23 12.55
N LEU A 421 -43.53 8.11 11.80
CA LEU A 421 -44.89 8.57 12.09
C LEU A 421 -45.92 7.43 12.05
N GLY A 422 -45.70 6.41 11.22
CA GLY A 422 -46.53 5.21 11.12
C GLY A 422 -46.49 4.31 12.35
N THR A 423 -45.42 4.39 13.16
CA THR A 423 -45.28 3.60 14.40
C THR A 423 -46.19 4.08 15.53
N PHE A 424 -46.71 5.31 15.46
CA PHE A 424 -47.61 5.83 16.48
C PHE A 424 -48.94 5.08 16.51
N ALA A 425 -49.47 4.90 17.72
CA ALA A 425 -50.74 4.23 17.94
C ALA A 425 -51.89 4.94 17.23
N ILE A 426 -52.82 4.17 16.67
CA ILE A 426 -54.04 4.71 16.09
C ILE A 426 -54.90 5.25 17.24
N ALA A 427 -55.37 6.49 17.10
CA ALA A 427 -56.21 7.12 18.11
C ALA A 427 -57.49 6.31 18.36
N ASP A 428 -57.81 6.07 19.64
CA ASP A 428 -59.07 5.46 20.05
C ASP A 428 -60.22 6.47 19.80
N PRO A 429 -61.33 6.05 19.14
CA PRO A 429 -62.54 6.84 19.02
C PRO A 429 -63.00 7.52 20.32
N ALA A 430 -62.80 6.88 21.47
CA ALA A 430 -63.17 7.44 22.78
C ALA A 430 -62.32 8.66 23.20
N SER A 431 -61.08 8.74 22.73
CA SER A 431 -60.13 9.82 23.07
C SER A 431 -60.17 11.01 22.07
N HIS A 432 -61.02 10.93 21.04
CA HIS A 432 -61.11 11.95 19.98
C HIS A 432 -61.44 13.36 20.50
N ALA A 433 -62.12 13.49 21.64
CA ALA A 433 -62.45 14.80 22.22
C ALA A 433 -61.23 15.57 22.75
N MET A 434 -60.20 14.86 23.23
CA MET A 434 -58.98 15.41 23.85
C MET A 434 -57.79 15.52 22.88
N LEU A 435 -57.89 14.85 21.73
CA LEU A 435 -56.82 14.79 20.73
C LEU A 435 -57.05 15.83 19.63
N ARG A 436 -56.07 16.71 19.41
CA ARG A 436 -56.10 17.72 18.34
C ARG A 436 -54.99 17.48 17.34
N PRO A 437 -55.22 17.80 16.04
CA PRO A 437 -54.12 17.84 15.07
C PRO A 437 -52.99 18.72 15.59
N MET A 438 -51.76 18.23 15.51
CA MET A 438 -50.59 18.95 16.00
C MET A 438 -50.50 20.38 15.46
N ALA A 439 -50.81 20.58 14.17
CA ALA A 439 -50.86 21.90 13.56
C ALA A 439 -51.84 22.86 14.26
N HIS A 440 -53.03 22.35 14.62
CA HIS A 440 -54.06 23.11 15.31
C HIS A 440 -53.62 23.43 16.75
N ALA A 441 -53.00 22.47 17.44
CA ALA A 441 -52.48 22.68 18.78
C ALA A 441 -51.39 23.79 18.82
N CYS A 442 -50.47 23.80 17.85
CA CYS A 442 -49.46 24.86 17.72
C CYS A 442 -50.09 26.25 17.52
N GLN A 443 -51.14 26.35 16.71
CA GLN A 443 -51.89 27.61 16.51
C GLN A 443 -52.57 28.12 17.79
N HIS A 444 -52.83 27.24 18.76
CA HIS A 444 -53.50 27.54 20.02
C HIS A 444 -52.55 27.50 21.24
N GLY A 445 -51.25 27.70 21.02
CA GLY A 445 -50.29 27.91 22.10
C GLY A 445 -49.46 26.70 22.53
N ALA A 446 -49.45 25.58 21.77
CA ALA A 446 -48.55 24.45 22.05
C ALA A 446 -47.05 24.78 21.87
N GLY A 447 -46.74 25.90 21.22
CA GLY A 447 -45.39 26.31 20.84
C GLY A 447 -45.11 26.19 19.34
N PRO A 448 -43.88 26.53 18.89
CA PRO A 448 -43.47 26.42 17.50
C PRO A 448 -43.64 25.00 16.95
N PHE A 449 -44.09 24.88 15.71
CA PHE A 449 -44.42 23.59 15.10
C PHE A 449 -43.23 22.63 15.07
N GLU A 450 -42.07 23.15 14.69
CA GLU A 450 -40.81 22.40 14.63
C GLU A 450 -40.35 21.87 16.00
N GLU A 451 -40.60 22.61 17.09
CA GLU A 451 -40.23 22.17 18.44
C GLU A 451 -41.18 21.09 18.94
N VAL A 452 -42.49 21.27 18.71
CA VAL A 452 -43.49 20.25 19.04
C VAL A 452 -43.25 18.98 18.24
N PHE A 453 -42.94 19.10 16.95
CA PHE A 453 -42.62 17.95 16.10
C PHE A 453 -41.37 17.20 16.59
N LYS A 454 -40.32 17.91 17.00
CA LYS A 454 -39.12 17.29 17.61
C LYS A 454 -39.46 16.50 18.87
N LYS A 455 -40.26 17.07 19.78
CA LYS A 455 -40.70 16.40 21.01
C LYS A 455 -41.55 15.17 20.75
N VAL A 456 -42.38 15.21 19.71
CA VAL A 456 -43.16 14.05 19.27
C VAL A 456 -42.25 12.95 18.72
N LEU A 457 -41.26 13.30 17.89
CA LEU A 457 -40.31 12.33 17.35
C LEU A 457 -39.38 11.74 18.41
N SER A 458 -38.98 12.51 19.42
CA SER A 458 -38.14 12.02 20.54
C SER A 458 -38.91 11.24 21.60
N GLY A 459 -40.24 11.18 21.51
CA GLY A 459 -41.10 10.53 22.50
C GLY A 459 -41.33 11.34 23.79
N GLU A 460 -40.81 12.56 23.88
CA GLU A 460 -41.05 13.49 25.00
C GLU A 460 -42.51 13.97 25.06
N MET A 461 -43.22 13.92 23.94
CA MET A 461 -44.63 14.24 23.85
C MET A 461 -45.42 13.07 23.26
N PRO A 462 -46.38 12.49 24.01
CA PRO A 462 -47.23 11.42 23.49
C PRO A 462 -48.01 11.88 22.26
N ALA A 463 -47.94 11.10 21.20
CA ALA A 463 -48.68 11.33 19.97
C ALA A 463 -49.40 10.06 19.52
N THR A 464 -50.55 10.26 18.89
CA THR A 464 -51.32 9.23 18.21
C THR A 464 -51.53 9.65 16.76
N ARG A 465 -52.00 8.75 15.91
CA ARG A 465 -52.32 9.05 14.51
C ARG A 465 -53.75 8.69 14.16
N ARG A 466 -54.32 9.40 13.19
CA ARG A 466 -55.58 9.00 12.55
C ARG A 466 -55.41 7.68 11.78
N ALA A 467 -56.48 6.90 11.69
CA ALA A 467 -56.53 5.72 10.83
C ALA A 467 -56.38 6.15 9.35
N GLY A 468 -55.56 5.41 8.58
CA GLY A 468 -55.26 5.72 7.19
C GLY A 468 -53.75 5.83 6.89
N ALA A 469 -53.42 6.43 5.75
CA ALA A 469 -52.04 6.64 5.32
C ALA A 469 -51.32 7.60 6.30
N PRO A 470 -50.09 7.26 6.75
CA PRO A 470 -49.33 8.09 7.66
C PRO A 470 -48.92 9.40 6.96
N GLY A 471 -48.98 10.49 7.70
CA GLY A 471 -48.58 11.82 7.24
C GLY A 471 -48.62 12.80 8.40
N ILE A 472 -47.90 13.91 8.28
CA ILE A 472 -47.78 14.92 9.35
C ILE A 472 -49.14 15.46 9.77
N GLY A 473 -50.05 15.68 8.81
CA GLY A 473 -51.42 16.12 9.07
C GLY A 473 -52.31 15.09 9.80
N ALA A 474 -51.88 13.82 9.86
CA ALA A 474 -52.61 12.76 10.56
C ALA A 474 -52.22 12.64 12.05
N ILE A 475 -51.20 13.36 12.50
CA ILE A 475 -50.68 13.29 13.86
C ILE A 475 -51.53 14.12 14.82
N LEU A 476 -51.94 13.47 15.91
CA LEU A 476 -52.76 14.02 16.97
C LEU A 476 -51.98 14.04 18.29
N ILE A 477 -52.06 15.14 19.01
CA ILE A 477 -51.47 15.29 20.34
C ILE A 477 -52.56 15.67 21.34
N ASN A 478 -52.36 15.29 22.60
CA ASN A 478 -53.24 15.71 23.69
C ASN A 478 -52.91 17.15 24.08
N THR A 479 -53.92 18.01 24.13
CA THR A 479 -53.77 19.45 24.44
C THR A 479 -54.14 19.84 25.87
N ASP A 480 -54.54 18.90 26.73
CA ASP A 480 -55.02 19.19 28.09
C ASP A 480 -53.95 19.86 28.98
N HIS A 481 -52.66 19.64 28.69
CA HIS A 481 -51.55 20.30 29.40
C HIS A 481 -51.24 21.73 28.92
N ILE A 482 -51.79 22.18 27.79
CA ILE A 482 -51.51 23.51 27.22
C ILE A 482 -52.42 24.57 27.85
N ALA A 483 -53.66 24.19 28.21
CA ALA A 483 -54.60 25.08 28.87
C ALA A 483 -54.12 25.54 30.27
N ALA A 484 -53.29 24.75 30.95
CA ALA A 484 -52.77 25.07 32.28
C ALA A 484 -51.70 26.17 32.31
N LYS A 485 -51.07 26.52 31.18
CA LYS A 485 -50.05 27.58 31.12
C LYS A 485 -50.57 28.97 30.78
N ASN A 486 -51.76 29.08 30.18
CA ASN A 486 -52.35 30.37 29.81
C ASN A 486 -53.21 31.00 30.93
N THR A 487 -53.24 30.40 32.12
CA THR A 487 -53.93 30.95 33.31
C THR A 487 -52.99 31.61 34.32
N GLU A 488 -51.68 31.64 34.04
CA GLU A 488 -50.66 32.35 34.85
C GLU A 488 -49.88 33.36 33.99
N THR A 489 -50.60 34.32 33.41
CA THR A 489 -50.11 35.66 33.01
C THR A 489 -51.29 36.60 33.09
#